data_AF-A0A1Q7STF9-F1
#
_entry.id   AF-A0A1Q7STF9-F1
#
_cell.length_a   1.000
_cell.length_b   1.000
_cell.length_c   1.000
_cell.angle_alpha   90.00
_cell.angle_beta   90.00
_cell.angle_gamma   90.00
#
_symmetry.space_group_name_H-M   'P 1'
#
loop_
_entity.id
_entity.type
_entity.pdbx_description
1 polymer ?
#
loop_
_entity_poly.entity_id
_entity_poly.type
_entity_poly.pdbx_seq_one_letter_code
_entity_poly.pdbx_strand_id
1 'polypeptide(L)'
;MGALEVHLVCLESRVEMPAAEEEIEEGLLEGIRIHPSLGPKQFVGKNGKLTGLEVIRCTSVFDEQRRFSPKFAEGTEAIIPCDTVILAIGQASDVSFLKPSDGLETTRQGTLKIDPATLMTTAPGIFAAGDIAFGPRLIINAVADGKKAAEQIDKFLRGPEWQPKPQFVQITVLDHHKMAEEYDEYSRVAVPVIPLERRTGMAEVETGFTEEQARREASRCLQCWINTIFEGNEASGSECILCGGCVDVCPENCLQLVPLRQFEFSGETRQQLAATSDSRAAELLHLSPEELSTGVGSVMVKDETICIRCGLCAERCPVNTITMEAFEVFDRDPNLVQIEEMVLHS
;
A
#
# COMPACT_ATOMS: atom_id res chain seq x y z
N MET A 1 29.95 11.84 -4.58
CA MET A 1 30.70 13.02 -5.06
C MET A 1 31.34 13.68 -3.85
N GLY A 2 32.60 14.10 -3.90
CA GLY A 2 33.33 14.68 -2.74
C GLY A 2 32.95 16.13 -2.42
N ALA A 3 31.66 16.46 -2.45
CA ALA A 3 31.18 17.81 -2.13
C ALA A 3 31.39 18.10 -0.64
N LEU A 4 31.93 19.28 -0.32
CA LEU A 4 32.16 19.70 1.06
C LEU A 4 30.88 20.17 1.76
N GLU A 5 29.94 20.73 1.00
CA GLU A 5 28.68 21.25 1.48
C GLU A 5 27.62 21.05 0.38
N VAL A 6 26.43 20.59 0.76
CA VAL A 6 25.32 20.34 -0.17
C VAL A 6 24.11 21.14 0.29
N HIS A 7 23.53 21.89 -0.64
CA HIS A 7 22.28 22.61 -0.46
C HIS A 7 21.21 22.03 -1.37
N LEU A 8 20.05 21.71 -0.79
CA LEU A 8 18.86 21.32 -1.53
C LEU A 8 17.90 22.51 -1.54
N VAL A 9 17.52 22.99 -2.72
CA VAL A 9 16.55 24.08 -2.89
C VAL A 9 15.29 23.48 -3.51
N CYS A 10 14.14 23.64 -2.87
CA CYS A 10 12.86 23.15 -3.38
C CYS A 10 11.74 24.20 -3.24
N LEU A 11 10.80 24.17 -4.19
CA LEU A 11 9.70 25.12 -4.27
C LEU A 11 8.67 24.86 -3.16
N GLU A 12 8.50 23.60 -2.82
CA GLU A 12 7.57 23.07 -1.84
C GLU A 12 7.96 23.55 -0.44
N SER A 13 6.95 23.84 0.38
CA SER A 13 7.17 23.96 1.82
C SER A 13 7.56 22.62 2.43
N ARG A 14 8.12 22.62 3.65
CA ARG A 14 8.57 21.40 4.34
C ARG A 14 7.50 20.32 4.46
N VAL A 15 6.22 20.71 4.52
CA VAL A 15 5.06 19.80 4.64
C VAL A 15 4.52 19.35 3.28
N GLU A 16 4.88 20.04 2.20
CA GLU A 16 4.47 19.72 0.83
C GLU A 16 5.56 19.00 0.04
N MET A 17 6.75 18.81 0.63
CA MET A 17 7.86 18.09 0.00
C MET A 17 7.39 16.69 -0.41
N PRO A 18 7.67 16.25 -1.65
CA PRO A 18 7.24 14.94 -2.14
C PRO A 18 8.09 13.78 -1.60
N ALA A 19 9.19 14.09 -0.90
CA ALA A 19 10.06 13.08 -0.29
C ALA A 19 9.42 12.46 0.95
N ALA A 20 9.73 11.19 1.21
CA ALA A 20 9.37 10.54 2.47
C ALA A 20 10.04 11.25 3.65
N GLU A 21 9.40 11.22 4.82
CA GLU A 21 9.91 11.95 6.00
C GLU A 21 11.29 11.42 6.41
N GLU A 22 11.45 10.09 6.36
CA GLU A 22 12.69 9.39 6.70
C GLU A 22 13.86 9.81 5.79
N GLU A 23 13.60 10.02 4.49
CA GLU A 23 14.60 10.50 3.53
C GLU A 23 15.04 11.95 3.83
N ILE A 24 14.10 12.78 4.29
CA ILE A 24 14.42 14.15 4.69
C ILE A 24 15.27 14.15 5.96
N GLU A 25 14.90 13.34 6.95
CA GLU A 25 15.63 13.19 8.21
C GLU A 25 17.05 12.66 7.98
N GLU A 26 17.22 11.59 7.19
CA GLU A 26 18.53 11.04 6.86
C GLU A 26 19.39 12.05 6.09
N GLY A 27 18.81 12.79 5.14
CA GLY A 27 19.53 13.85 4.44
C GLY A 27 20.03 14.96 5.37
N LEU A 28 19.21 15.36 6.36
CA LEU A 28 19.62 16.32 7.38
C LEU A 28 20.73 15.75 8.29
N LEU A 29 20.65 14.48 8.67
CA LEU A 29 21.68 13.78 9.44
C LEU A 29 23.01 13.71 8.68
N GLU A 30 22.97 13.56 7.35
CA GLU A 30 24.12 13.61 6.46
C GLU A 30 24.65 15.05 6.22
N GLY A 31 23.99 16.06 6.78
CA GLY A 31 24.42 17.45 6.72
C GLY A 31 23.94 18.21 5.48
N ILE A 32 22.98 17.66 4.72
CA ILE A 32 22.34 18.39 3.62
C ILE A 32 21.55 19.56 4.18
N ARG A 33 21.81 20.75 3.66
CA ARG A 33 21.09 21.97 4.04
C ARG A 33 19.90 22.16 3.13
N ILE A 34 18.71 21.85 3.64
CA ILE A 34 17.45 21.92 2.90
C ILE A 34 16.85 23.32 3.05
N HIS A 35 16.54 23.95 1.93
CA HIS A 35 15.94 25.27 1.82
C HIS A 35 14.55 25.17 1.15
N PRO A 36 13.50 24.87 1.94
CA PRO A 36 12.15 24.78 1.41
C PRO A 36 11.59 26.16 1.05
N SER A 37 10.55 26.18 0.23
CA SER A 37 9.88 27.40 -0.23
C SER A 37 10.82 28.39 -0.94
N LEU A 38 11.84 27.89 -1.64
CA LEU A 38 12.75 28.69 -2.46
C LEU A 38 12.80 28.14 -3.88
N GLY A 39 12.76 29.03 -4.87
CA GLY A 39 12.95 28.70 -6.27
C GLY A 39 14.22 29.31 -6.84
N PRO A 40 14.83 28.68 -7.87
CA PRO A 40 15.95 29.29 -8.59
C PRO A 40 15.48 30.51 -9.39
N LYS A 41 16.15 31.66 -9.24
CA LYS A 41 15.91 32.89 -10.02
C LYS A 41 16.93 33.04 -11.14
N GLN A 42 18.23 32.94 -10.83
CA GLN A 42 19.31 33.00 -11.84
C GLN A 42 20.63 32.39 -11.33
N PHE A 43 21.46 31.94 -12.27
CA PHE A 43 22.84 31.56 -12.00
C PHE A 43 23.72 32.80 -11.90
N VAL A 44 24.51 32.90 -10.83
CA VAL A 44 25.43 34.01 -10.60
C VAL A 44 26.85 33.54 -10.89
N GLY A 45 27.52 34.17 -11.84
CA GLY A 45 28.87 33.79 -12.24
C GLY A 45 29.81 34.97 -12.48
N LYS A 46 31.11 34.69 -12.36
CA LYS A 46 32.20 35.64 -12.66
C LYS A 46 33.23 34.96 -13.52
N ASN A 47 33.67 35.63 -14.59
CA ASN A 47 34.68 35.12 -15.53
C ASN A 47 34.33 33.73 -16.10
N GLY A 48 33.06 33.50 -16.44
CA GLY A 48 32.58 32.22 -16.99
C GLY A 48 32.51 31.07 -15.98
N LYS A 49 32.73 31.32 -14.68
CA LYS A 49 32.57 30.33 -13.60
C LYS A 49 31.37 30.67 -12.73
N LEU A 50 30.62 29.64 -12.34
CA LEU A 50 29.55 29.74 -11.36
C LEU A 50 30.12 30.12 -9.99
N THR A 51 29.42 31.01 -9.29
CA THR A 51 29.78 31.50 -7.94
C THR A 51 28.61 31.49 -6.97
N GLY A 52 27.39 31.30 -7.45
CA GLY A 52 26.21 31.15 -6.61
C GLY A 52 24.94 30.93 -7.41
N LEU A 53 23.89 30.55 -6.71
CA LEU A 53 22.52 30.50 -7.21
C LEU A 53 21.73 31.60 -6.51
N GLU A 54 21.20 32.55 -7.28
CA GLU A 54 20.19 33.47 -6.75
C GLU A 54 18.86 32.73 -6.67
N VAL A 55 18.27 32.77 -5.48
CA VAL A 55 17.00 32.14 -5.15
C VAL A 55 15.99 33.20 -4.74
N ILE A 56 14.71 32.88 -4.88
CA ILE A 56 13.58 33.74 -4.53
C ILE A 56 12.55 32.93 -3.76
N ARG A 57 11.86 33.56 -2.80
CA ARG A 57 10.85 32.87 -1.99
C ARG A 57 9.65 32.45 -2.84
N CYS A 58 9.36 31.15 -2.84
CA CYS A 58 8.15 30.56 -3.39
C CYS A 58 7.04 30.66 -2.33
N THR A 59 5.92 31.30 -2.66
CA THR A 59 4.77 31.49 -1.75
C THR A 59 3.67 30.46 -1.96
N SER A 60 3.62 29.83 -3.13
CA SER A 60 2.71 28.72 -3.44
C SER A 60 3.25 27.95 -4.63
N VAL A 61 3.25 26.62 -4.60
CA VAL A 61 3.67 25.77 -5.74
C VAL A 61 2.53 25.50 -6.70
N PHE A 62 1.31 25.32 -6.17
CA PHE A 62 0.14 24.93 -6.92
C PHE A 62 -0.95 26.01 -6.90
N ASP A 63 -1.78 26.04 -7.94
CA ASP A 63 -3.01 26.83 -7.93
C ASP A 63 -4.16 26.12 -7.18
N GLU A 64 -5.33 26.76 -7.12
CA GLU A 64 -6.54 26.22 -6.46
C GLU A 64 -7.02 24.90 -7.06
N GLN A 65 -6.67 24.61 -8.33
CA GLN A 65 -6.99 23.35 -9.01
C GLN A 65 -5.85 22.33 -8.89
N ARG A 66 -4.89 22.56 -7.97
CA ARG A 66 -3.69 21.73 -7.76
C ARG A 66 -2.80 21.58 -8.99
N ARG A 67 -2.84 22.53 -9.92
CA ARG A 67 -1.94 22.55 -11.08
C ARG A 67 -0.66 23.26 -10.71
N PHE A 68 0.47 22.74 -11.17
CA PHE A 68 1.78 23.36 -10.96
C PHE A 68 1.80 24.78 -11.52
N SER A 69 1.92 25.77 -10.64
CA SER A 69 1.82 27.20 -10.93
C SER A 69 2.52 28.01 -9.83
N PRO A 70 3.87 27.94 -9.75
CA PRO A 70 4.61 28.54 -8.65
C PRO A 70 4.49 30.07 -8.66
N LYS A 71 4.26 30.65 -7.48
CA LYS A 71 4.24 32.10 -7.26
C LYS A 71 5.42 32.51 -6.39
N PHE A 72 6.03 33.64 -6.72
CA PHE A 72 7.23 34.14 -6.06
C PHE A 72 7.00 35.50 -5.43
N ALA A 73 7.69 35.76 -4.32
CA ALA A 73 7.69 37.07 -3.65
C ALA A 73 8.93 37.87 -4.06
N GLU A 74 8.76 38.84 -4.95
CA GLU A 74 9.84 39.78 -5.32
C GLU A 74 10.36 40.54 -4.09
N GLY A 75 11.65 40.88 -4.09
CA GLY A 75 12.32 41.54 -2.97
C GLY A 75 12.81 40.58 -1.87
N THR A 76 12.64 39.28 -2.06
CA THR A 76 13.13 38.22 -1.15
C THR A 76 14.36 37.49 -1.69
N GLU A 77 15.00 38.05 -2.72
CA GLU A 77 16.12 37.42 -3.39
C GLU A 77 17.32 37.27 -2.45
N ALA A 78 17.95 36.11 -2.50
CA ALA A 78 19.17 35.82 -1.78
C ALA A 78 20.10 34.99 -2.67
N ILE A 79 21.41 35.11 -2.45
CA ILE A 79 22.41 34.30 -3.16
C ILE A 79 22.87 33.20 -2.22
N ILE A 80 22.76 31.95 -2.66
CA ILE A 80 23.39 30.79 -2.03
C ILE A 80 24.74 30.58 -2.75
N PRO A 81 25.89 30.84 -2.10
CA PRO A 81 27.20 30.62 -2.71
C PRO A 81 27.40 29.14 -3.05
N CYS A 82 27.77 28.86 -4.29
CA CYS A 82 28.06 27.52 -4.77
C CYS A 82 28.90 27.58 -6.06
N ASP A 83 29.68 26.55 -6.31
CA ASP A 83 30.48 26.41 -7.54
C ASP A 83 29.83 25.47 -8.57
N THR A 84 28.83 24.70 -8.14
CA THR A 84 28.16 23.67 -8.92
C THR A 84 26.66 23.71 -8.59
N VAL A 85 25.82 23.70 -9.62
CA VAL A 85 24.36 23.51 -9.48
C VAL A 85 23.94 22.30 -10.30
N ILE A 86 23.20 21.40 -9.67
CA ILE A 86 22.59 20.23 -10.30
C ILE A 86 21.09 20.51 -10.41
N LEU A 87 20.58 20.53 -11.65
CA LEU A 87 19.17 20.76 -11.91
C LEU A 87 18.40 19.44 -11.88
N ALA A 88 17.54 19.27 -10.86
CA ALA A 88 16.66 18.12 -10.70
C ALA A 88 15.25 18.41 -11.27
N ILE A 89 15.16 18.70 -12.57
CA ILE A 89 13.95 19.22 -13.24
C ILE A 89 12.95 18.15 -13.71
N GLY A 90 13.04 16.93 -13.16
CA GLY A 90 12.16 15.81 -13.50
C GLY A 90 12.41 15.22 -14.88
N GLN A 91 11.36 14.64 -15.46
CA GLN A 91 11.40 13.96 -16.76
C GLN A 91 10.25 14.41 -17.67
N ALA A 92 10.44 14.28 -18.98
CA ALA A 92 9.42 14.53 -19.99
C ALA A 92 9.42 13.39 -21.01
N SER A 93 8.24 13.11 -21.58
CA SER A 93 8.10 12.10 -22.63
C SER A 93 8.62 12.64 -23.96
N ASP A 94 9.48 11.87 -24.64
CA ASP A 94 9.84 12.12 -26.03
C ASP A 94 8.93 11.28 -26.95
N VAL A 95 8.01 11.97 -27.62
CA VAL A 95 7.05 11.41 -28.57
C VAL A 95 7.29 11.90 -30.00
N SER A 96 8.46 12.51 -30.26
CA SER A 96 8.79 13.14 -31.55
C SER A 96 8.86 12.15 -32.72
N PHE A 97 8.99 10.86 -32.43
CA PHE A 97 9.01 9.79 -33.43
C PHE A 97 7.62 9.42 -33.97
N LEU A 98 6.55 9.84 -33.30
CA LEU A 98 5.17 9.51 -33.68
C LEU A 98 4.70 10.34 -34.87
N LYS A 99 4.02 9.70 -35.81
CA LYS A 99 3.41 10.33 -36.97
C LYS A 99 1.90 10.35 -36.81
N PRO A 100 1.19 11.33 -37.41
CA PRO A 100 -0.28 11.32 -37.43
C PRO A 100 -0.89 10.03 -38.01
N SER A 101 -0.16 9.36 -38.92
CA SER A 101 -0.56 8.06 -39.50
C SER A 101 -0.59 6.91 -38.49
N ASP A 102 0.09 7.05 -37.35
CA ASP A 102 0.19 5.98 -36.34
C ASP A 102 -1.07 5.92 -35.46
N GLY A 103 -1.98 6.91 -35.55
CA GLY A 103 -3.25 6.93 -34.82
C GLY A 103 -3.12 7.18 -33.31
N LEU A 104 -1.94 7.56 -32.84
CA LEU A 104 -1.62 7.79 -31.44
C LEU A 104 -1.80 9.27 -31.07
N GLU A 105 -2.75 9.56 -30.19
CA GLU A 105 -2.94 10.89 -29.61
C GLU A 105 -2.10 11.05 -28.33
N THR A 106 -1.65 12.28 -28.08
CA THR A 106 -0.95 12.65 -26.86
C THR A 106 -1.83 13.50 -25.96
N THR A 107 -1.65 13.40 -24.64
CA THR A 107 -2.29 14.29 -23.67
C THR A 107 -1.64 15.67 -23.65
N ARG A 108 -2.26 16.63 -22.96
CA ARG A 108 -1.66 17.97 -22.73
C ARG A 108 -0.30 17.90 -22.00
N GLN A 109 -0.08 16.83 -21.23
CA GLN A 109 1.15 16.61 -20.46
C GLN A 109 2.25 15.94 -21.27
N GLY A 110 2.00 15.62 -22.56
CA GLY A 110 2.98 14.98 -23.44
C GLY A 110 3.05 13.46 -23.32
N THR A 111 2.19 12.83 -22.52
CA THR A 111 2.04 11.37 -22.44
C THR A 111 1.14 10.84 -23.55
N LEU A 112 1.14 9.52 -23.78
CA LEU A 112 0.19 8.87 -24.67
C LEU A 112 -1.21 8.85 -24.06
N LYS A 113 -2.22 9.19 -24.86
CA LYS A 113 -3.62 9.10 -24.45
C LYS A 113 -4.05 7.63 -24.47
N ILE A 114 -4.54 7.17 -23.33
CA ILE A 114 -4.99 5.79 -23.10
C ILE A 114 -6.38 5.75 -22.46
N ASP A 115 -7.06 4.62 -22.60
CA ASP A 115 -8.17 4.23 -21.75
C ASP A 115 -7.62 3.69 -20.41
N PRO A 116 -7.90 4.31 -19.25
CA PRO A 116 -7.36 3.88 -17.96
C PRO A 116 -7.77 2.46 -17.55
N ALA A 117 -8.90 1.94 -18.06
CA ALA A 117 -9.38 0.60 -17.75
C ALA A 117 -8.59 -0.48 -18.52
N THR A 118 -8.28 -0.23 -19.79
CA THR A 118 -7.67 -1.21 -20.71
C THR A 118 -6.20 -0.94 -21.02
N LEU A 119 -5.70 0.26 -20.71
CA LEU A 119 -4.38 0.77 -21.11
C LEU A 119 -4.16 0.84 -22.63
N MET A 120 -5.22 0.65 -23.43
CA MET A 120 -5.15 0.77 -24.88
C MET A 120 -5.08 2.25 -25.24
N THR A 121 -4.21 2.57 -26.19
CA THR A 121 -4.09 3.91 -26.75
C THR A 121 -5.26 4.21 -27.70
N THR A 122 -5.27 5.40 -28.30
CA THR A 122 -6.22 5.74 -29.36
C THR A 122 -6.05 4.90 -30.63
N ALA A 123 -4.90 4.24 -30.80
CA ALA A 123 -4.67 3.29 -31.88
C ALA A 123 -5.02 1.86 -31.42
N PRO A 124 -6.00 1.19 -32.05
CA PRO A 124 -6.41 -0.16 -31.66
C PRO A 124 -5.26 -1.16 -31.69
N GLY A 125 -5.14 -1.96 -30.64
CA GLY A 125 -4.08 -2.98 -30.51
C GLY A 125 -2.72 -2.43 -30.06
N ILE A 126 -2.58 -1.11 -29.88
CA ILE A 126 -1.40 -0.48 -29.28
C ILE A 126 -1.73 -0.10 -27.84
N PHE A 127 -0.88 -0.52 -26.91
CA PHE A 127 -1.04 -0.29 -25.47
C PHE A 127 0.14 0.50 -24.93
N ALA A 128 -0.09 1.29 -23.88
CA ALA A 128 0.95 2.04 -23.19
C ALA A 128 0.77 1.92 -21.67
N ALA A 129 1.88 1.73 -20.95
CA ALA A 129 1.93 1.50 -19.51
C ALA A 129 3.13 2.23 -18.91
N GLY A 130 3.10 2.47 -17.60
CA GLY A 130 4.14 3.23 -16.90
C GLY A 130 4.05 4.73 -17.17
N ASP A 131 5.19 5.41 -17.07
CA ASP A 131 5.23 6.87 -17.08
C ASP A 131 4.83 7.48 -18.43
N ILE A 132 5.03 6.75 -19.55
CA ILE A 132 4.59 7.22 -20.87
C ILE A 132 3.05 7.31 -20.99
N ALA A 133 2.31 6.60 -20.12
CA ALA A 133 0.85 6.63 -20.07
C ALA A 133 0.34 7.58 -18.98
N PHE A 134 0.97 7.58 -17.80
CA PHE A 134 0.45 8.23 -16.59
C PHE A 134 1.28 9.42 -16.08
N GLY A 135 2.45 9.66 -16.66
CA GLY A 135 3.44 10.57 -16.10
C GLY A 135 4.26 9.95 -14.96
N PRO A 136 5.23 10.69 -14.39
CA PRO A 136 6.17 10.18 -13.39
C PRO A 136 5.45 9.61 -12.15
N ARG A 137 5.68 8.32 -11.86
CA ARG A 137 5.22 7.66 -10.63
C ARG A 137 6.31 6.75 -10.04
N LEU A 138 6.02 6.14 -8.89
CA LEU A 138 6.92 5.14 -8.30
C LEU A 138 7.08 3.93 -9.23
N ILE A 139 8.27 3.31 -9.23
CA ILE A 139 8.58 2.13 -10.05
C ILE A 139 7.57 0.98 -9.89
N ILE A 140 7.04 0.79 -8.67
CA ILE A 140 6.04 -0.25 -8.40
C ILE A 140 4.74 -0.04 -9.18
N ASN A 141 4.39 1.22 -9.46
CA ASN A 141 3.24 1.54 -10.30
C ASN A 141 3.48 1.11 -11.75
N ALA A 142 4.67 1.35 -12.30
CA ALA A 142 5.01 0.91 -13.65
C ALA A 142 4.99 -0.63 -13.76
N VAL A 143 5.43 -1.34 -12.72
CA VAL A 143 5.31 -2.82 -12.65
C VAL A 143 3.84 -3.25 -12.65
N ALA A 144 2.99 -2.58 -11.86
CA ALA A 144 1.55 -2.86 -11.82
C ALA A 144 0.88 -2.60 -13.17
N ASP A 145 1.19 -1.46 -13.82
CA ASP A 145 0.69 -1.14 -15.15
C ASP A 145 1.15 -2.16 -16.19
N GLY A 146 2.40 -2.63 -16.10
CA GLY A 146 2.94 -3.64 -17.01
C GLY A 146 2.18 -4.97 -16.91
N LYS A 147 1.88 -5.42 -15.69
CA LYS A 147 1.02 -6.59 -15.46
C LYS A 147 -0.37 -6.39 -16.04
N LYS A 148 -0.97 -5.22 -15.81
CA LYS A 148 -2.29 -4.87 -16.35
C LYS A 148 -2.29 -4.83 -17.88
N ALA A 149 -1.29 -4.20 -18.50
CA ALA A 149 -1.17 -4.13 -19.95
C ALA A 149 -1.02 -5.54 -20.56
N ALA A 150 -0.22 -6.42 -19.94
CA ALA A 150 -0.06 -7.79 -20.40
C ALA A 150 -1.39 -8.56 -20.41
N GLU A 151 -2.21 -8.42 -19.37
CA GLU A 151 -3.55 -9.03 -19.32
C GLU A 151 -4.48 -8.45 -20.39
N GLN A 152 -4.47 -7.13 -20.59
CA GLN A 152 -5.32 -6.48 -21.59
C GLN A 152 -4.89 -6.79 -23.02
N ILE A 153 -3.59 -6.98 -23.27
CA ILE A 153 -3.06 -7.48 -24.54
C ILE A 153 -3.54 -8.92 -24.77
N ASP A 154 -3.42 -9.80 -23.78
CA ASP A 154 -3.90 -11.20 -23.89
C ASP A 154 -5.41 -11.24 -24.16
N LYS A 155 -6.19 -10.40 -23.47
CA LYS A 155 -7.63 -10.23 -23.69
C LYS A 155 -7.95 -9.72 -25.08
N PHE A 156 -7.20 -8.74 -25.58
CA PHE A 156 -7.39 -8.20 -26.93
C PHE A 156 -7.08 -9.24 -28.01
N LEU A 157 -6.01 -10.03 -27.84
CA LEU A 157 -5.60 -11.06 -28.79
C LEU A 157 -6.56 -12.25 -28.83
N ARG A 158 -7.12 -12.65 -27.68
CA ARG A 158 -8.06 -13.79 -27.59
C ARG A 158 -9.53 -13.40 -27.82
N GLY A 159 -9.87 -12.12 -27.67
CA GLY A 159 -11.23 -11.62 -27.86
C GLY A 159 -12.25 -12.34 -26.96
N PRO A 160 -13.38 -12.83 -27.50
CA PRO A 160 -14.47 -13.41 -26.70
C PRO A 160 -14.10 -14.75 -26.02
N GLU A 161 -13.01 -15.39 -26.44
CA GLU A 161 -12.51 -16.63 -25.83
C GLU A 161 -11.62 -16.37 -24.62
N TRP A 162 -11.28 -15.10 -24.33
CA TRP A 162 -10.48 -14.77 -23.18
C TRP A 162 -11.20 -15.16 -21.89
N GLN A 163 -10.47 -15.85 -21.02
CA GLN A 163 -10.91 -16.17 -19.67
C GLN A 163 -9.83 -15.70 -18.71
N PRO A 164 -10.22 -15.14 -17.54
CA PRO A 164 -9.24 -14.85 -16.50
C PRO A 164 -8.56 -16.15 -16.10
N LYS A 165 -7.26 -16.06 -15.76
CA LYS A 165 -6.57 -17.22 -15.20
C LYS A 165 -7.31 -17.63 -13.91
N PRO A 166 -7.69 -18.91 -13.77
CA PRO A 166 -8.32 -19.35 -12.53
C PRO A 166 -7.32 -19.17 -11.40
N GLN A 167 -7.78 -18.54 -10.31
CA GLN A 167 -7.06 -18.50 -9.05
C GLN A 167 -7.73 -19.49 -8.11
N PHE A 168 -6.91 -20.32 -7.48
CA PHE A 168 -7.38 -21.30 -6.53
C PHE A 168 -7.02 -20.81 -5.14
N VAL A 169 -7.99 -20.80 -4.24
CA VAL A 169 -7.76 -20.51 -2.83
C VAL A 169 -7.96 -21.81 -2.07
N GLN A 170 -6.89 -22.29 -1.46
CA GLN A 170 -6.97 -23.37 -0.50
C GLN A 170 -7.21 -22.75 0.88
N ILE A 171 -8.27 -23.20 1.54
CA ILE A 171 -8.60 -22.81 2.90
C ILE A 171 -8.30 -24.01 3.79
N THR A 172 -7.41 -23.81 4.76
CA THR A 172 -7.05 -24.83 5.74
C THR A 172 -7.48 -24.37 7.13
N VAL A 173 -8.42 -25.08 7.74
CA VAL A 173 -8.77 -24.88 9.15
C VAL A 173 -7.62 -25.41 10.01
N LEU A 174 -7.08 -24.55 10.87
CA LEU A 174 -5.94 -24.88 11.71
C LEU A 174 -6.43 -25.41 13.06
N ASP A 175 -6.11 -26.68 13.35
CA ASP A 175 -6.46 -27.31 14.64
C ASP A 175 -5.81 -26.57 15.83
N HIS A 176 -4.57 -26.10 15.64
CA HIS A 176 -3.76 -25.47 16.69
C HIS A 176 -2.94 -24.30 16.13
N HIS A 177 -3.60 -23.16 15.95
CA HIS A 177 -2.91 -21.91 15.66
C HIS A 177 -2.24 -21.33 16.91
N LYS A 178 -0.95 -20.99 16.81
CA LYS A 178 -0.21 -20.30 17.87
C LYS A 178 0.78 -19.32 17.27
N MET A 179 0.88 -18.16 17.90
CA MET A 179 1.92 -17.17 17.62
C MET A 179 3.23 -17.59 18.29
N ALA A 180 4.34 -17.00 17.85
CA ALA A 180 5.61 -17.15 18.55
C ALA A 180 5.49 -16.63 19.98
N GLU A 181 6.26 -17.20 20.91
CA GLU A 181 6.33 -16.71 22.28
C GLU A 181 6.87 -15.26 22.30
N GLU A 182 6.34 -14.42 23.18
CA GLU A 182 6.79 -13.04 23.43
C GLU A 182 6.77 -12.11 22.19
N TYR A 183 6.00 -12.46 21.15
CA TYR A 183 5.99 -11.72 19.88
C TYR A 183 5.47 -10.28 19.99
N ASP A 184 4.71 -9.99 21.04
CA ASP A 184 4.16 -8.68 21.39
C ASP A 184 4.98 -7.94 22.45
N GLU A 185 6.00 -8.57 23.05
CA GLU A 185 6.79 -7.98 24.14
C GLU A 185 7.92 -7.05 23.64
N TYR A 186 8.38 -7.22 22.41
CA TYR A 186 9.56 -6.52 21.88
C TYR A 186 9.21 -5.34 20.96
N SER A 187 9.87 -4.20 21.20
CA SER A 187 9.81 -3.04 20.31
C SER A 187 10.57 -3.27 19.01
N ARG A 188 10.13 -2.63 17.92
CA ARG A 188 10.76 -2.75 16.59
C ARG A 188 12.17 -2.19 16.64
N VAL A 189 13.13 -2.96 16.15
CA VAL A 189 14.51 -2.48 16.00
C VAL A 189 14.66 -1.79 14.64
N ALA A 190 15.28 -0.61 14.64
CA ALA A 190 15.62 0.08 13.40
C ALA A 190 16.70 -0.71 12.63
N VAL A 191 16.65 -0.68 11.30
CA VAL A 191 17.63 -1.36 10.46
C VAL A 191 19.02 -0.78 10.75
N PRO A 192 20.04 -1.60 11.08
CA PRO A 192 21.38 -1.10 11.31
C PRO A 192 21.96 -0.39 10.10
N VAL A 193 22.53 0.80 10.32
CA VAL A 193 23.15 1.62 9.28
C VAL A 193 24.64 1.83 9.56
N ILE A 194 25.43 2.03 8.49
CA ILE A 194 26.83 2.42 8.65
C ILE A 194 26.97 3.85 9.22
N PRO A 195 28.06 4.14 9.96
CA PRO A 195 28.35 5.49 10.43
C PRO A 195 28.44 6.51 9.28
N LEU A 196 28.07 7.76 9.56
CA LEU A 196 28.00 8.85 8.57
C LEU A 196 29.32 9.00 7.78
N GLU A 197 30.47 8.83 8.42
CA GLU A 197 31.79 8.99 7.80
C GLU A 197 32.08 7.93 6.73
N ARG A 198 31.31 6.84 6.72
CA ARG A 198 31.40 5.75 5.73
C ARG A 198 30.35 5.83 4.63
N ARG A 199 29.36 6.72 4.75
CA ARG A 199 28.30 6.93 3.74
C ARG A 199 28.81 7.73 2.55
N THR A 200 29.70 7.11 1.78
CA THR A 200 30.36 7.77 0.66
C THR A 200 30.23 6.95 -0.63
N GLY A 201 30.05 7.65 -1.74
CA GLY A 201 29.99 7.02 -3.06
C GLY A 201 28.73 6.16 -3.25
N MET A 202 28.94 4.85 -3.42
CA MET A 202 27.87 3.86 -3.64
C MET A 202 27.82 2.82 -2.51
N ALA A 203 28.32 3.18 -1.32
CA ALA A 203 28.26 2.30 -0.17
C ALA A 203 26.80 2.07 0.23
N GLU A 204 26.44 0.80 0.41
CA GLU A 204 25.15 0.42 0.97
C GLU A 204 25.06 0.93 2.41
N VAL A 205 24.06 1.78 2.69
CA VAL A 205 23.94 2.45 3.99
C VAL A 205 23.32 1.50 5.02
N GLU A 206 22.25 0.83 4.64
CA GLU A 206 21.59 -0.18 5.45
C GLU A 206 22.35 -1.50 5.38
N THR A 207 22.88 -1.96 6.50
CA THR A 207 23.66 -3.22 6.56
C THR A 207 22.78 -4.45 6.80
N GLY A 208 21.47 -4.24 6.96
CA GLY A 208 20.53 -5.28 7.33
C GLY A 208 20.68 -5.73 8.79
N PHE A 209 19.82 -6.66 9.19
CA PHE A 209 19.84 -7.26 10.52
C PHE A 209 20.86 -8.39 10.62
N THR A 210 21.39 -8.63 11.83
CA THR A 210 22.04 -9.90 12.12
C THR A 210 21.03 -11.05 12.02
N GLU A 211 21.49 -12.30 11.87
CA GLU A 211 20.58 -13.44 11.84
C GLU A 211 19.66 -13.50 13.07
N GLU A 212 20.20 -13.22 14.26
CA GLU A 212 19.42 -13.19 15.51
C GLU A 212 18.33 -12.10 15.48
N GLN A 213 18.70 -10.88 15.06
CA GLN A 213 17.76 -9.78 14.93
C GLN A 213 16.69 -10.09 13.86
N ALA A 214 17.10 -10.63 12.72
CA ALA A 214 16.18 -11.00 11.63
C ALA A 214 15.18 -12.06 12.09
N ARG A 215 15.63 -13.10 12.81
CA ARG A 215 14.75 -14.13 13.39
C ARG A 215 13.76 -13.54 14.41
N ARG A 216 14.23 -12.62 15.26
CA ARG A 216 13.39 -11.93 16.26
C ARG A 216 12.37 -11.00 15.61
N GLU A 217 12.76 -10.22 14.59
CA GLU A 217 11.80 -9.38 13.87
C GLU A 217 10.80 -10.22 13.08
N ALA A 218 11.24 -11.36 12.50
CA ALA A 218 10.36 -12.29 11.79
C ALA A 218 9.37 -13.02 12.72
N SER A 219 9.74 -13.31 13.97
CA SER A 219 8.85 -13.97 14.94
C SER A 219 7.64 -13.11 15.32
N ARG A 220 7.69 -11.81 15.01
CA ARG A 220 6.57 -10.86 15.20
C ARG A 220 5.59 -10.80 14.04
N CYS A 221 5.81 -11.61 12.99
CA CYS A 221 4.89 -11.68 11.86
C CYS A 221 3.48 -12.01 12.35
N LEU A 222 2.51 -11.14 12.08
CA LEU A 222 1.10 -11.33 12.43
C LEU A 222 0.38 -12.39 11.57
N GLN A 223 1.11 -13.07 10.68
CA GLN A 223 0.59 -14.12 9.80
C GLN A 223 -0.68 -13.66 9.07
N CYS A 224 -0.56 -12.60 8.27
CA CYS A 224 -1.71 -11.92 7.64
C CYS A 224 -2.57 -12.81 6.70
N TRP A 225 -2.07 -13.99 6.36
CA TRP A 225 -2.74 -15.01 5.56
C TRP A 225 -3.58 -15.98 6.41
N ILE A 226 -3.50 -15.90 7.74
CA ILE A 226 -4.35 -16.62 8.70
C ILE A 226 -5.35 -15.65 9.31
N ASN A 227 -6.64 -15.98 9.25
CA ASN A 227 -7.71 -15.13 9.76
C ASN A 227 -8.61 -15.88 10.73
N THR A 228 -9.18 -15.14 11.69
CA THR A 228 -10.29 -15.63 12.52
C THR A 228 -11.56 -15.64 11.69
N ILE A 229 -12.15 -16.81 11.49
CA ILE A 229 -13.42 -16.98 10.76
C ILE A 229 -14.53 -17.28 11.77
N PHE A 230 -15.70 -16.69 11.52
CA PHE A 230 -16.87 -16.78 12.39
C PHE A 230 -18.01 -17.42 11.60
N GLU A 231 -18.11 -18.74 11.68
CA GLU A 231 -19.12 -19.50 10.96
C GLU A 231 -19.83 -20.46 11.92
N GLY A 232 -21.11 -20.18 12.16
CA GLY A 232 -21.98 -21.03 12.96
C GLY A 232 -22.93 -21.81 12.05
N ASN A 233 -23.09 -23.09 12.31
CA ASN A 233 -23.99 -23.96 11.56
C ASN A 233 -24.78 -24.83 12.55
N GLU A 234 -26.10 -24.62 12.58
CA GLU A 234 -27.03 -25.34 13.42
C GLU A 234 -26.96 -26.86 13.23
N ALA A 235 -26.81 -27.33 11.99
CA ALA A 235 -26.72 -28.77 11.70
C ALA A 235 -25.48 -29.42 12.35
N SER A 236 -24.43 -28.63 12.58
CA SER A 236 -23.22 -29.06 13.28
C SER A 236 -23.20 -28.70 14.77
N GLY A 237 -24.18 -27.93 15.24
CA GLY A 237 -24.23 -27.38 16.59
C GLY A 237 -23.14 -26.35 16.89
N SER A 238 -22.55 -25.72 15.86
CA SER A 238 -21.46 -24.74 16.01
C SER A 238 -21.94 -23.29 16.15
N GLU A 239 -23.22 -23.08 16.43
CA GLU A 239 -23.79 -21.74 16.58
C GLU A 239 -23.26 -21.03 17.84
N CYS A 240 -23.05 -19.72 17.73
CA CYS A 240 -22.58 -18.94 18.87
C CYS A 240 -23.61 -18.94 20.01
N ILE A 241 -23.22 -19.47 21.17
CA ILE A 241 -24.07 -19.51 22.38
C ILE A 241 -23.98 -18.24 23.24
N LEU A 242 -23.39 -17.16 22.73
CA LEU A 242 -23.23 -15.86 23.42
C LEU A 242 -22.55 -15.95 24.81
N CYS A 243 -21.63 -16.89 24.99
CA CYS A 243 -20.96 -17.10 26.28
C CYS A 243 -19.97 -15.98 26.70
N GLY A 244 -19.59 -15.09 25.78
CA GLY A 244 -18.63 -14.01 26.04
C GLY A 244 -17.16 -14.41 26.07
N GLY A 245 -16.85 -15.71 26.01
CA GLY A 245 -15.47 -16.21 26.17
C GLY A 245 -14.46 -15.63 25.18
N CYS A 246 -14.87 -15.32 23.94
CA CYS A 246 -14.00 -14.71 22.94
C CYS A 246 -13.65 -13.24 23.25
N VAL A 247 -14.54 -12.51 23.92
CA VAL A 247 -14.31 -11.14 24.39
C VAL A 247 -13.36 -11.18 25.57
N ASP A 248 -13.64 -12.03 26.56
CA ASP A 248 -12.88 -12.12 27.81
C ASP A 248 -11.42 -12.54 27.61
N VAL A 249 -11.14 -13.37 26.61
CA VAL A 249 -9.79 -13.90 26.34
C VAL A 249 -8.96 -13.00 25.42
N CYS A 250 -9.57 -11.96 24.81
CA CYS A 250 -8.88 -11.14 23.81
C CYS A 250 -7.88 -10.18 24.48
N PRO A 251 -6.57 -10.29 24.21
CA PRO A 251 -5.58 -9.40 24.86
C PRO A 251 -5.71 -7.94 24.40
N GLU A 252 -6.10 -7.72 23.15
CA GLU A 252 -6.21 -6.38 22.55
C GLU A 252 -7.59 -5.75 22.72
N ASN A 253 -8.55 -6.46 23.34
CA ASN A 253 -9.95 -6.04 23.43
C ASN A 253 -10.58 -5.71 22.05
N CYS A 254 -10.16 -6.43 21.01
CA CYS A 254 -10.64 -6.22 19.65
C CYS A 254 -12.05 -6.78 19.39
N LEU A 255 -12.58 -7.58 20.32
CA LEU A 255 -13.92 -8.17 20.24
C LEU A 255 -14.84 -7.58 21.30
N GLN A 256 -16.08 -7.27 20.92
CA GLN A 256 -17.11 -6.78 21.83
C GLN A 256 -18.46 -7.44 21.53
N LEU A 257 -19.22 -7.78 22.56
CA LEU A 257 -20.63 -8.17 22.43
C LEU A 257 -21.49 -7.00 22.91
N VAL A 258 -22.18 -6.36 21.98
CA VAL A 258 -22.96 -5.13 22.22
C VAL A 258 -24.44 -5.41 21.97
N PRO A 259 -25.36 -4.98 22.85
CA PRO A 259 -26.78 -5.06 22.57
C PRO A 259 -27.13 -4.36 21.25
N LEU A 260 -27.96 -4.96 20.40
CA LEU A 260 -28.33 -4.42 19.08
C LEU A 260 -28.88 -2.98 19.17
N ARG A 261 -29.62 -2.67 20.25
CA ARG A 261 -30.15 -1.32 20.52
C ARG A 261 -29.08 -0.24 20.76
N GLN A 262 -27.84 -0.63 21.05
CA GLN A 262 -26.71 0.27 21.31
C GLN A 262 -25.77 0.36 20.11
N PHE A 263 -26.04 -0.38 19.02
CA PHE A 263 -25.20 -0.40 17.84
C PHE A 263 -25.89 0.32 16.67
N GLU A 264 -25.26 1.37 16.16
CA GLU A 264 -25.76 2.13 15.01
C GLU A 264 -25.04 1.73 13.73
N PHE A 265 -25.75 1.04 12.83
CA PHE A 265 -25.26 0.81 11.47
C PHE A 265 -25.32 2.09 10.65
N SER A 266 -24.21 2.43 9.98
CA SER A 266 -24.16 3.54 9.03
C SER A 266 -25.16 3.33 7.87
N GLY A 267 -25.59 4.42 7.23
CA GLY A 267 -26.49 4.35 6.08
C GLY A 267 -25.92 3.53 4.92
N GLU A 268 -24.60 3.63 4.69
CA GLU A 268 -23.88 2.85 3.69
C GLU A 268 -23.86 1.35 4.04
N THR A 269 -23.52 1.00 5.28
CA THR A 269 -23.49 -0.40 5.74
C THR A 269 -24.86 -1.05 5.59
N ARG A 270 -25.95 -0.34 5.90
CA ARG A 270 -27.32 -0.86 5.70
C ARG A 270 -27.62 -1.15 4.24
N GLN A 271 -27.19 -0.28 3.32
CA GLN A 271 -27.37 -0.49 1.89
C GLN A 271 -26.56 -1.70 1.39
N GLN A 272 -25.32 -1.85 1.85
CA GLN A 272 -24.46 -2.99 1.51
C GLN A 272 -25.04 -4.31 2.01
N LEU A 273 -25.47 -4.38 3.27
CA LEU A 273 -26.12 -5.56 3.85
C LEU A 273 -27.39 -5.96 3.10
N ALA A 274 -28.19 -4.97 2.67
CA ALA A 274 -29.40 -5.22 1.88
C ALA A 274 -29.11 -5.66 0.43
N ALA A 275 -27.97 -5.29 -0.13
CA ALA A 275 -27.57 -5.60 -1.51
C ALA A 275 -26.81 -6.93 -1.65
N THR A 276 -26.25 -7.46 -0.57
CA THR A 276 -25.44 -8.69 -0.59
C THR A 276 -26.36 -9.91 -0.53
N SER A 277 -26.39 -10.76 -1.56
CA SER A 277 -27.27 -11.94 -1.61
C SER A 277 -26.86 -13.10 -0.70
N ASP A 278 -25.64 -13.06 -0.14
CA ASP A 278 -25.15 -13.98 0.89
C ASP A 278 -25.52 -13.54 2.31
N SER A 279 -26.10 -12.34 2.49
CA SER A 279 -26.75 -11.97 3.76
C SER A 279 -28.09 -12.68 3.97
N ARG A 280 -28.35 -13.74 3.19
CA ARG A 280 -29.48 -14.65 3.39
C ARG A 280 -29.48 -15.01 4.86
N ALA A 281 -30.58 -14.59 5.51
CA ALA A 281 -30.95 -15.04 6.82
C ALA A 281 -30.51 -16.50 6.97
N ALA A 282 -29.67 -16.79 7.97
CA ALA A 282 -29.59 -18.15 8.45
C ALA A 282 -31.03 -18.50 8.83
N GLU A 283 -31.70 -19.29 8.01
CA GLU A 283 -32.95 -19.92 8.39
C GLU A 283 -32.56 -20.86 9.53
N LEU A 284 -32.70 -20.35 10.76
CA LEU A 284 -32.62 -21.16 11.95
C LEU A 284 -33.70 -22.23 11.78
N LEU A 285 -33.32 -23.51 11.76
CA LEU A 285 -34.21 -24.65 11.56
C LEU A 285 -35.34 -24.66 12.61
N HIS A 286 -35.13 -23.99 13.75
CA HIS A 286 -36.03 -23.94 14.89
C HIS A 286 -36.67 -22.57 15.18
N LEU A 287 -36.39 -21.51 14.40
CA LEU A 287 -36.93 -20.16 14.65
C LEU A 287 -37.36 -19.46 13.37
N SER A 288 -38.61 -19.00 13.32
CA SER A 288 -39.11 -18.17 12.21
C SER A 288 -38.85 -16.67 12.47
N PRO A 289 -38.71 -15.84 11.41
CA PRO A 289 -38.54 -14.40 11.57
C PRO A 289 -39.65 -13.71 12.39
N GLU A 290 -40.87 -14.25 12.37
CA GLU A 290 -42.01 -13.74 13.14
C GLU A 290 -41.89 -14.02 14.65
N GLU A 291 -41.09 -15.01 15.04
CA GLU A 291 -40.82 -15.34 16.45
C GLU A 291 -39.73 -14.45 17.06
N LEU A 292 -39.00 -13.70 16.23
CA LEU A 292 -37.96 -12.76 16.67
C LEU A 292 -38.57 -11.39 17.00
N SER A 293 -38.50 -10.98 18.27
CA SER A 293 -38.91 -9.63 18.67
C SER A 293 -37.97 -8.58 18.09
N THR A 294 -38.53 -7.55 17.44
CA THR A 294 -37.76 -6.44 16.87
C THR A 294 -36.94 -5.72 17.95
N GLY A 295 -35.63 -5.58 17.72
CA GLY A 295 -34.72 -4.84 18.60
C GLY A 295 -34.18 -5.62 19.81
N VAL A 296 -34.49 -6.91 19.95
CA VAL A 296 -33.84 -7.80 20.93
C VAL A 296 -32.79 -8.63 20.20
N GLY A 297 -31.54 -8.45 20.58
CA GLY A 297 -30.40 -9.14 19.96
C GLY A 297 -29.07 -8.55 20.43
N SER A 298 -27.98 -9.22 20.06
CA SER A 298 -26.62 -8.74 20.29
C SER A 298 -25.87 -8.72 18.97
N VAL A 299 -24.94 -7.79 18.83
CA VAL A 299 -23.99 -7.67 17.73
C VAL A 299 -22.62 -7.98 18.31
N MET A 300 -21.90 -8.90 17.67
CA MET A 300 -20.48 -9.07 17.91
C MET A 300 -19.72 -8.13 16.97
N VAL A 301 -18.95 -7.23 17.55
CA VAL A 301 -18.10 -6.28 16.82
C VAL A 301 -16.66 -6.76 16.94
N LYS A 302 -15.97 -6.82 15.80
CA LYS A 302 -14.55 -7.10 15.73
C LYS A 302 -13.83 -5.91 15.10
N ASP A 303 -12.88 -5.34 15.82
CA ASP A 303 -11.94 -4.38 15.26
C ASP A 303 -10.76 -5.11 14.65
N GLU A 304 -10.78 -5.24 13.32
CA GLU A 304 -9.70 -5.87 12.56
C GLU A 304 -8.39 -5.10 12.60
N THR A 305 -8.41 -3.80 12.94
CA THR A 305 -7.21 -2.94 12.91
C THR A 305 -6.28 -3.17 14.10
N ILE A 306 -6.82 -3.71 15.20
CA ILE A 306 -6.06 -4.01 16.42
C ILE A 306 -6.00 -5.52 16.72
N CYS A 307 -6.63 -6.36 15.90
CA CYS A 307 -6.56 -7.80 16.08
C CYS A 307 -5.16 -8.34 15.71
N ILE A 308 -4.43 -8.85 16.71
CA ILE A 308 -3.10 -9.46 16.54
C ILE A 308 -3.14 -10.94 16.10
N ARG A 309 -4.33 -11.47 15.78
CA ARG A 309 -4.51 -12.85 15.24
C ARG A 309 -3.90 -13.94 16.11
N CYS A 310 -3.92 -13.77 17.43
CA CYS A 310 -3.38 -14.76 18.36
C CYS A 310 -4.16 -16.08 18.40
N GLY A 311 -5.40 -16.11 17.90
CA GLY A 311 -6.27 -17.29 17.88
C GLY A 311 -6.88 -17.70 19.22
N LEU A 312 -6.60 -16.97 20.31
CA LEU A 312 -7.13 -17.27 21.64
C LEU A 312 -8.67 -17.30 21.68
N CYS A 313 -9.33 -16.47 20.87
CA CYS A 313 -10.80 -16.49 20.75
C CYS A 313 -11.34 -17.78 20.13
N ALA A 314 -10.62 -18.37 19.17
CA ALA A 314 -10.94 -19.66 18.56
C ALA A 314 -10.72 -20.79 19.56
N GLU A 315 -9.56 -20.83 20.23
CA GLU A 315 -9.24 -21.82 21.26
C GLU A 315 -10.23 -21.78 22.44
N ARG A 316 -10.73 -20.58 22.77
CA ARG A 316 -11.69 -20.39 23.86
C ARG A 316 -13.14 -20.73 23.48
N CYS A 317 -13.46 -20.82 22.18
CA CYS A 317 -14.83 -21.02 21.72
C CYS A 317 -15.32 -22.43 22.06
N PRO A 318 -16.33 -22.62 22.93
CA PRO A 318 -16.73 -23.95 23.39
C PRO A 318 -17.49 -24.78 22.34
N VAL A 319 -17.92 -24.14 21.25
CA VAL A 319 -18.79 -24.69 20.21
C VAL A 319 -18.15 -24.63 18.83
N ASN A 320 -16.87 -24.21 18.74
CA ASN A 320 -16.12 -24.09 17.48
C ASN A 320 -16.80 -23.17 16.43
N THR A 321 -17.55 -22.15 16.85
CA THR A 321 -18.04 -21.09 15.94
C THR A 321 -16.90 -20.25 15.37
N ILE A 322 -15.79 -20.17 16.10
CA ILE A 322 -14.63 -19.36 15.75
C ILE A 322 -13.50 -20.31 15.39
N THR A 323 -12.99 -20.20 14.17
CA THR A 323 -11.86 -20.98 13.64
C THR A 323 -10.70 -20.06 13.27
N MET A 324 -9.49 -20.62 13.23
CA MET A 324 -8.34 -19.98 12.60
C MET A 324 -8.11 -20.65 11.25
N GLU A 325 -8.19 -19.88 10.17
CA GLU A 325 -8.13 -20.41 8.81
C GLU A 325 -7.01 -19.76 8.02
N ALA A 326 -6.18 -20.62 7.42
CA ALA A 326 -5.10 -20.25 6.53
C ALA A 326 -5.60 -20.17 5.09
N PHE A 327 -5.28 -19.06 4.40
CA PHE A 327 -5.64 -18.80 3.02
C PHE A 327 -4.40 -18.81 2.13
N GLU A 328 -4.32 -19.79 1.23
CA GLU A 328 -3.21 -19.94 0.29
C GLU A 328 -3.73 -19.77 -1.13
N VAL A 329 -3.09 -18.89 -1.92
CA VAL A 329 -3.50 -18.57 -3.29
C VAL A 329 -2.55 -19.22 -4.28
N PHE A 330 -3.11 -19.99 -5.22
CA PHE A 330 -2.37 -20.71 -6.24
C PHE A 330 -2.80 -20.29 -7.66
N ASP A 331 -1.82 -20.18 -8.55
CA ASP A 331 -2.02 -19.93 -9.99
C ASP A 331 -2.39 -21.21 -10.77
N ARG A 332 -2.41 -22.36 -10.10
CA ARG A 332 -2.76 -23.69 -10.64
C ARG A 332 -3.56 -24.45 -9.59
N ASP A 333 -4.37 -25.40 -10.04
CA ASP A 333 -5.14 -26.24 -9.12
C ASP A 333 -4.19 -27.04 -8.21
N PRO A 334 -4.18 -26.80 -6.89
CA PRO A 334 -3.29 -27.50 -5.98
C PRO A 334 -3.56 -29.01 -5.94
N ASN A 335 -4.77 -29.46 -6.31
CA ASN A 335 -5.13 -30.88 -6.35
C ASN A 335 -4.56 -31.64 -7.56
N LEU A 336 -4.02 -30.92 -8.56
CA LEU A 336 -3.45 -31.50 -9.78
C LEU A 336 -1.92 -31.56 -9.76
N VAL A 337 -1.27 -31.05 -8.72
CA VAL A 337 0.19 -31.10 -8.57
C VAL A 337 0.59 -32.45 -7.97
N GLN A 338 1.41 -33.24 -8.69
CA GLN A 338 2.06 -34.41 -8.10
C GLN A 338 2.97 -33.94 -6.96
N ILE A 339 2.72 -34.46 -5.75
CA ILE A 339 3.32 -34.08 -4.47
C ILE A 339 4.88 -34.14 -4.46
N GLU A 340 5.52 -34.73 -5.47
CA GLU A 340 6.98 -34.91 -5.54
C GLU A 340 7.81 -33.63 -5.75
N GLU A 341 7.22 -32.51 -6.19
CA GLU A 341 7.98 -31.25 -6.39
C GLU A 341 7.88 -30.23 -5.24
N MET A 342 7.10 -30.52 -4.19
CA MET A 342 6.92 -29.62 -3.02
C MET A 342 7.82 -29.94 -1.83
N VAL A 343 8.92 -30.67 -2.04
CA VAL A 343 9.98 -30.72 -1.02
C VAL A 343 10.74 -29.39 -1.10
N LEU A 344 10.31 -28.44 -0.26
CA LEU A 344 11.18 -27.38 0.22
C LEU A 344 12.48 -28.04 0.66
N HIS A 345 13.56 -27.83 -0.10
CA HIS A 345 14.89 -28.20 0.33
C HIS A 345 15.17 -27.47 1.66
N SER A 346 15.01 -28.22 2.74
CA SER A 346 15.34 -27.89 4.12
C SER A 346 16.78 -27.42 4.28
#